data_AF-A0A3S3NVL8-F1
#
_entry.id   AF-A0A3S3NVL8-F1
#
_cell.length_a   1.000
_cell.length_b   1.000
_cell.length_c   1.000
_cell.angle_alpha   90.00
_cell.angle_beta   90.00
_cell.angle_gamma   90.00
#
_symmetry.space_group_name_H-M   'P 1'
#
loop_
_entity.id
_entity.type
_entity.pdbx_description
1 polymer ?
#
loop_
_entity_poly.entity_id
_entity_poly.type
_entity_poly.pdbx_seq_one_letter_code
_entity_poly.pdbx_strand_id
1 'polypeptide(L)'
;MNQKMYDFRLKLNFFSVKNIATLRNAGPIKAQYAKTHNLDYEKLLDASEYKEYHRKQMVEWSESIRKNDPHYFLRLSIEENDAINKPVWLMTDARRESDLIFFKGEQFKSAKLFTVRIVASDETRKSRGWVYTPGIDDATTECGLDNYTEWNIDIRNENLTEEDVIICLQTVMNAIEEALKTTK
;
A
#
# COMPACT_ATOMS: atom_id res chain seq x y z
N MET A 1 5.19 -26.69 15.41
CA MET A 1 4.64 -25.34 15.20
C MET A 1 4.45 -24.72 16.58
N ASN A 2 5.12 -23.59 16.90
CA ASN A 2 5.04 -22.97 18.22
C ASN A 2 3.62 -22.42 18.47
N GLN A 3 3.11 -22.50 19.70
CA GLN A 3 1.76 -22.04 20.11
C GLN A 3 1.50 -20.60 19.63
N LYS A 4 2.50 -19.71 19.71
CA LYS A 4 2.42 -18.33 19.20
C LYS A 4 2.08 -18.25 17.70
N MET A 5 2.63 -19.12 16.86
CA MET A 5 2.31 -19.14 15.43
C MET A 5 0.91 -19.67 15.14
N TYR A 6 0.44 -20.62 15.95
CA TYR A 6 -0.92 -21.15 15.83
C TYR A 6 -1.95 -20.08 16.21
N ASP A 7 -1.73 -19.39 17.34
CA ASP A 7 -2.58 -18.30 17.81
C ASP A 7 -2.57 -17.11 16.83
N PHE A 8 -1.41 -16.78 16.24
CA PHE A 8 -1.30 -15.77 15.19
C PHE A 8 -2.11 -16.14 13.94
N ARG A 9 -2.04 -17.39 13.47
CA ARG A 9 -2.83 -17.88 12.33
C ARG A 9 -4.33 -17.87 12.63
N LEU A 10 -4.75 -18.18 13.86
CA LEU A 10 -6.14 -18.06 14.27
C LEU A 10 -6.61 -16.59 14.31
N LYS A 11 -5.77 -15.65 14.74
CA LYS A 11 -6.07 -14.21 14.67
C LYS A 11 -6.16 -13.68 13.24
N LEU A 12 -5.30 -14.15 12.35
CA LEU A 12 -5.42 -13.88 10.91
C LEU A 12 -6.76 -14.36 10.35
N ASN A 13 -7.25 -15.51 10.81
CA ASN A 13 -8.57 -16.01 10.43
C ASN A 13 -9.73 -15.24 11.10
N PHE A 14 -9.52 -14.63 12.28
CA PHE A 14 -10.50 -13.78 12.95
C PHE A 14 -10.79 -12.50 12.15
N PHE A 15 -9.76 -11.95 11.49
CA PHE A 15 -9.95 -11.00 10.40
C PHE A 15 -10.38 -11.74 9.14
N SER A 16 -11.67 -12.04 9.04
CA SER A 16 -12.27 -12.43 7.77
C SER A 16 -11.86 -11.42 6.70
N VAL A 17 -11.30 -11.90 5.59
CA VAL A 17 -10.95 -11.09 4.40
C VAL A 17 -12.14 -10.21 3.95
N LYS A 18 -13.37 -10.61 4.28
CA LYS A 18 -14.60 -9.86 4.00
C LYS A 18 -14.68 -8.50 4.74
N ASN A 19 -13.97 -8.33 5.85
CA ASN A 19 -14.01 -7.11 6.67
C ASN A 19 -12.91 -6.10 6.34
N ILE A 20 -12.02 -6.41 5.40
CA ILE A 20 -10.90 -5.55 5.01
C ILE A 20 -11.06 -5.10 3.55
N ALA A 21 -10.97 -3.79 3.32
CA ALA A 21 -10.80 -3.23 1.98
C ALA A 21 -9.30 -3.02 1.71
N THR A 22 -8.74 -3.78 0.77
CA THR A 22 -7.35 -3.58 0.33
C THR A 22 -7.32 -2.54 -0.79
N LEU A 23 -6.90 -1.33 -0.45
CA LEU A 23 -6.83 -0.21 -1.38
C LEU A 23 -5.48 -0.20 -2.09
N ARG A 24 -5.52 -0.06 -3.42
CA ARG A 24 -4.34 0.08 -4.27
C ARG A 24 -4.55 1.15 -5.33
N ASN A 25 -3.67 2.15 -5.39
CA ASN A 25 -3.62 3.13 -6.47
C ASN A 25 -3.31 2.48 -7.82
N ALA A 26 -2.47 1.44 -7.84
CA ALA A 26 -2.01 0.80 -9.07
C ALA A 26 -3.14 0.19 -9.90
N GLY A 27 -4.19 -0.34 -9.26
CA GLY A 27 -5.34 -0.95 -9.95
C GLY A 27 -6.09 0.07 -10.81
N PRO A 28 -6.67 1.13 -10.22
CA PRO A 28 -7.34 2.20 -10.94
C PRO A 28 -6.45 2.91 -11.96
N ILE A 29 -5.15 3.13 -11.66
CA ILE A 29 -4.23 3.72 -12.63
C ILE A 29 -4.18 2.88 -13.91
N LYS A 30 -3.96 1.56 -13.78
CA LYS A 30 -3.91 0.66 -14.94
C LYS A 30 -5.22 0.63 -15.70
N ALA A 31 -6.35 0.55 -14.99
CA ALA A 31 -7.67 0.46 -15.60
C ALA A 31 -8.01 1.73 -16.39
N GLN A 32 -7.79 2.90 -15.81
CA GLN A 32 -8.07 4.19 -16.44
C GLN A 32 -7.06 4.51 -17.55
N TYR A 33 -5.79 4.14 -17.39
CA TYR A 33 -4.78 4.29 -18.44
C TYR A 33 -5.13 3.46 -19.66
N ALA A 34 -5.50 2.18 -19.46
CA ALA A 34 -5.91 1.27 -20.52
C ALA A 34 -7.12 1.81 -21.28
N LYS A 35 -8.15 2.25 -20.54
CA LYS A 35 -9.36 2.84 -21.11
C LYS A 35 -9.08 4.09 -21.93
N THR A 36 -8.24 4.99 -21.42
CA THR A 36 -7.94 6.29 -22.07
C THR A 36 -7.12 6.11 -23.35
N HIS A 37 -6.22 5.13 -23.38
CA HIS A 37 -5.31 4.89 -24.51
C HIS A 37 -5.75 3.74 -25.40
N ASN A 38 -6.97 3.21 -25.19
CA ASN A 38 -7.53 2.07 -25.92
C ASN A 38 -6.58 0.85 -25.93
N LEU A 39 -6.00 0.54 -24.76
CA LEU A 39 -5.10 -0.59 -24.57
C LEU A 39 -5.85 -1.80 -23.97
N ASP A 40 -5.30 -2.98 -24.21
CA ASP A 40 -5.73 -4.22 -23.57
C ASP A 40 -5.34 -4.21 -22.06
N TYR A 41 -6.36 -4.09 -21.21
CA TYR A 41 -6.18 -4.04 -19.75
C TYR A 41 -5.59 -5.34 -19.19
N GLU A 42 -6.02 -6.50 -19.68
CA GLU A 42 -5.54 -7.80 -19.20
C GLU A 42 -4.04 -7.96 -19.46
N LYS A 43 -3.56 -7.48 -20.62
CA LYS A 43 -2.12 -7.46 -20.92
C LYS A 43 -1.31 -6.50 -20.04
N LEU A 44 -1.93 -5.45 -19.51
CA LEU A 44 -1.29 -4.53 -18.55
C LEU A 44 -1.27 -5.08 -17.10
N LEU A 45 -2.08 -6.10 -16.82
CA LEU A 45 -2.04 -6.83 -15.56
C LEU A 45 -0.90 -7.84 -15.52
N ASP A 46 -0.56 -8.45 -16.65
CA ASP A 46 0.49 -9.46 -16.76
C ASP A 46 1.91 -8.86 -16.59
N ALA A 47 2.84 -9.66 -16.07
CA ALA A 47 4.24 -9.30 -15.87
C ALA A 47 5.05 -9.39 -17.18
N SER A 48 4.49 -8.86 -18.26
CA SER A 48 5.05 -8.92 -19.60
C SER A 48 5.90 -7.68 -19.93
N GLU A 49 6.77 -7.79 -20.94
CA GLU A 49 7.50 -6.65 -21.52
C GLU A 49 6.56 -5.51 -21.94
N TYR A 50 5.33 -5.86 -22.34
CA TYR A 50 4.28 -4.91 -22.68
C TYR A 50 3.93 -3.96 -21.53
N LYS A 51 3.89 -4.46 -20.29
CA LYS A 51 3.65 -3.63 -19.10
C LYS A 51 4.82 -2.69 -18.83
N GLU A 52 6.06 -3.18 -18.88
CA GLU A 52 7.23 -2.33 -18.61
C GLU A 52 7.45 -1.30 -19.72
N TYR A 53 7.11 -1.62 -20.98
CA TYR A 53 7.10 -0.66 -22.09
C TYR A 53 6.19 0.54 -21.82
N HIS A 54 5.00 0.30 -21.26
CA HIS A 54 4.03 1.35 -20.94
C HIS A 54 4.22 1.99 -19.57
N ARG A 55 5.11 1.46 -18.71
CA ARG A 55 5.23 1.89 -17.31
C ARG A 55 5.55 3.37 -17.20
N LYS A 56 6.51 3.85 -17.99
CA LYS A 56 6.93 5.26 -17.95
C LYS A 56 5.80 6.20 -18.35
N GLN A 57 5.15 5.96 -19.50
CA GLN A 57 4.04 6.82 -19.93
C GLN A 57 2.84 6.74 -18.99
N MET A 58 2.57 5.55 -18.42
CA MET A 58 1.50 5.38 -17.43
C MET A 58 1.77 6.17 -16.15
N VAL A 59 3.03 6.19 -15.67
CA VAL A 59 3.41 7.02 -14.52
C VAL A 59 3.23 8.50 -14.86
N GLU A 60 3.82 8.99 -15.95
CA GLU A 60 3.72 10.39 -16.39
C GLU A 60 2.26 10.84 -16.56
N TRP A 61 1.44 10.01 -17.21
CA TRP A 61 0.01 10.24 -17.36
C TRP A 61 -0.68 10.31 -16.00
N SER A 62 -0.43 9.35 -15.10
CA SER A 62 -1.06 9.34 -13.78
C SER A 62 -0.66 10.55 -12.92
N GLU A 63 0.58 11.03 -13.04
CA GLU A 63 1.03 12.27 -12.39
C GLU A 63 0.30 13.50 -12.94
N SER A 64 0.06 13.55 -14.26
CA SER A 64 -0.70 14.64 -14.87
C SER A 64 -2.14 14.73 -14.34
N ILE A 65 -2.77 13.56 -14.09
CA ILE A 65 -4.09 13.50 -13.46
C ILE A 65 -4.00 13.96 -12.00
N ARG A 66 -3.02 13.47 -11.24
CA ARG A 66 -2.83 13.85 -9.83
C ARG A 66 -2.54 15.33 -9.63
N LYS A 67 -1.90 15.99 -10.59
CA LYS A 67 -1.66 17.43 -10.54
C LYS A 67 -2.96 18.24 -10.47
N ASN A 68 -4.01 17.76 -11.14
CA ASN A 68 -5.33 18.39 -11.11
C ASN A 68 -6.21 17.85 -9.97
N ASP A 69 -6.11 16.55 -9.69
CA ASP A 69 -6.88 15.86 -8.67
C ASP A 69 -6.03 14.79 -7.97
N PRO A 70 -5.34 15.16 -6.87
CA PRO A 70 -4.37 14.29 -6.19
C PRO A 70 -4.94 12.96 -5.70
N HIS A 71 -6.26 12.91 -5.46
CA HIS A 71 -6.95 11.78 -4.83
C HIS A 71 -7.83 11.00 -5.81
N TYR A 72 -7.78 11.30 -7.12
CA TYR A 72 -8.61 10.67 -8.16
C TYR A 72 -8.57 9.13 -8.09
N PHE A 73 -7.37 8.54 -8.20
CA PHE A 73 -7.20 7.09 -8.19
C PHE A 73 -7.55 6.45 -6.85
N LEU A 74 -7.37 7.19 -5.75
CA LEU A 74 -7.70 6.69 -4.43
C LEU A 74 -9.21 6.55 -4.23
N ARG A 75 -10.00 7.51 -4.74
CA ARG A 75 -11.47 7.41 -4.71
C ARG A 75 -11.98 6.26 -5.57
N LEU A 76 -11.38 6.00 -6.73
CA LEU A 76 -11.70 4.82 -7.55
C LEU A 76 -11.38 3.52 -6.80
N SER A 77 -10.20 3.44 -6.16
CA SER A 77 -9.81 2.28 -5.35
C SER A 77 -10.80 2.00 -4.21
N ILE A 78 -11.32 3.05 -3.57
CA ILE A 78 -12.34 2.96 -2.51
C ILE A 78 -13.65 2.36 -3.04
N GLU A 79 -14.11 2.84 -4.19
CA GLU A 79 -15.33 2.36 -4.86
C GLU A 79 -15.17 0.89 -5.31
N GLU A 80 -14.09 0.57 -6.02
CA GLU A 80 -13.80 -0.78 -6.54
C GLU A 80 -13.70 -1.86 -5.45
N ASN A 81 -13.30 -1.47 -4.23
CA ASN A 81 -13.11 -2.41 -3.10
C ASN A 81 -14.26 -2.39 -2.09
N ASP A 82 -15.34 -1.65 -2.38
CA ASP A 82 -16.48 -1.45 -1.49
C ASP A 82 -16.06 -1.04 -0.07
N ALA A 83 -15.08 -0.12 0.00
CA ALA A 83 -14.40 0.15 1.26
C ALA A 83 -15.33 0.80 2.29
N ILE A 84 -16.30 1.62 1.85
CA ILE A 84 -17.26 2.30 2.74
C ILE A 84 -18.08 1.34 3.59
N ASN A 85 -18.27 0.10 3.14
CA ASN A 85 -19.00 -0.94 3.87
C ASN A 85 -18.09 -1.83 4.72
N LYS A 86 -16.80 -1.51 4.81
CA LYS A 86 -15.80 -2.30 5.55
C LYS A 86 -15.19 -1.51 6.69
N PRO A 87 -15.05 -2.12 7.88
CA PRO A 87 -14.53 -1.44 9.06
C PRO A 87 -13.03 -1.17 9.02
N VAL A 88 -12.27 -1.88 8.16
CA VAL A 88 -10.81 -1.76 8.06
C VAL A 88 -10.40 -1.51 6.63
N TRP A 89 -9.64 -0.44 6.42
CA TRP A 89 -9.10 -0.06 5.12
C TRP A 89 -7.58 -0.20 5.17
N LEU A 90 -7.01 -0.95 4.24
CA LEU A 90 -5.58 -1.20 4.15
C LEU A 90 -5.06 -0.67 2.81
N MET A 91 -4.41 0.49 2.84
CA MET A 91 -3.74 1.08 1.67
C MET A 91 -2.31 0.52 1.55
N THR A 92 -2.04 -0.28 0.52
CA THR A 92 -0.76 -1.04 0.44
C THR A 92 0.30 -0.42 -0.46
N ASP A 93 -0.06 0.54 -1.32
CA ASP A 93 0.85 1.13 -2.32
C ASP A 93 0.84 2.67 -2.29
N ALA A 94 0.68 3.24 -1.08
CA ALA A 94 0.88 4.67 -0.86
C ALA A 94 2.34 5.04 -1.18
N ARG A 95 2.51 6.04 -2.04
CA ARG A 95 3.83 6.44 -2.57
C ARG A 95 4.05 7.95 -2.50
N ARG A 96 3.02 8.73 -2.19
CA ARG A 96 3.05 10.19 -2.15
C ARG A 96 2.44 10.70 -0.85
N GLU A 97 2.91 11.85 -0.39
CA GLU A 97 2.31 12.49 0.80
C GLU A 97 0.83 12.80 0.60
N SER A 98 0.38 13.11 -0.63
CA SER A 98 -1.04 13.32 -0.93
C SER A 98 -1.90 12.09 -0.63
N ASP A 99 -1.37 10.87 -0.81
CA ASP A 99 -2.07 9.64 -0.42
C ASP A 99 -2.33 9.62 1.10
N LEU A 100 -1.36 10.09 1.91
CA LEU A 100 -1.48 10.16 3.37
C LEU A 100 -2.39 11.31 3.82
N ILE A 101 -2.26 12.48 3.20
CA ILE A 101 -3.08 13.67 3.49
C ILE A 101 -4.56 13.38 3.30
N PHE A 102 -4.92 12.60 2.27
CA PHE A 102 -6.31 12.18 2.06
C PHE A 102 -6.93 11.54 3.31
N PHE A 103 -6.19 10.63 3.96
CA PHE A 103 -6.66 9.92 5.16
C PHE A 103 -6.57 10.74 6.45
N LYS A 104 -5.83 11.86 6.45
CA LYS A 104 -5.85 12.86 7.53
C LYS A 104 -7.03 13.84 7.41
N GLY A 105 -7.81 13.75 6.33
CA GLY A 105 -8.94 14.64 6.06
C GLY A 105 -10.11 14.49 7.04
N GLU A 106 -10.96 15.52 7.08
CA GLU A 106 -12.13 15.63 7.95
C GLU A 106 -13.05 14.39 7.91
N GLN A 107 -13.21 13.81 6.72
CA GLN A 107 -14.08 12.66 6.48
C GLN A 107 -13.65 11.39 7.23
N PHE A 108 -12.42 11.36 7.77
CA PHE A 108 -11.88 10.23 8.54
C PHE A 108 -11.69 10.55 10.03
N LYS A 109 -12.25 11.65 10.55
CA LYS A 109 -12.09 12.02 11.98
C LYS A 109 -12.56 10.96 12.97
N SER A 110 -13.57 10.16 12.61
CA SER A 110 -14.06 9.05 13.43
C SER A 110 -13.23 7.76 13.28
N ALA A 111 -12.31 7.73 12.31
CA ALA A 111 -11.44 6.59 12.08
C ALA A 111 -10.09 6.77 12.79
N LYS A 112 -9.43 5.66 13.10
CA LYS A 112 -8.04 5.65 13.54
C LYS A 112 -7.14 5.40 12.33
N LEU A 113 -6.25 6.35 12.06
CA LEU A 113 -5.23 6.22 11.01
C LEU A 113 -3.94 5.65 11.63
N PHE A 114 -3.43 4.58 11.01
CA PHE A 114 -2.11 4.04 11.30
C PHE A 114 -1.27 4.05 10.02
N THR A 115 -0.16 4.77 10.02
CA THR A 115 0.82 4.73 8.94
C THR A 115 1.96 3.78 9.29
N VAL A 116 2.22 2.81 8.41
CA VAL A 116 3.26 1.80 8.59
C VAL A 116 4.31 1.99 7.50
N ARG A 117 5.58 2.20 7.91
CA ARG A 117 6.73 2.19 7.00
C ARG A 117 7.46 0.87 7.12
N ILE A 118 7.79 0.27 5.98
CA ILE A 118 8.69 -0.88 5.92
C ILE A 118 9.97 -0.38 5.26
N VAL A 119 11.11 -0.53 5.94
CA VAL A 119 12.43 -0.12 5.44
C VAL A 119 13.37 -1.30 5.52
N ALA A 120 14.23 -1.46 4.51
CA ALA A 120 15.42 -2.29 4.59
C ALA A 120 16.61 -1.46 4.11
N SER A 121 17.76 -1.66 4.73
CA SER A 121 19.04 -1.07 4.34
C SER A 121 19.38 -1.43 2.89
N ASP A 122 20.18 -0.59 2.25
CA ASP A 122 20.70 -0.87 0.91
C ASP A 122 21.50 -2.16 0.90
N GLU A 123 22.24 -2.47 1.98
CA GLU A 123 22.97 -3.72 2.15
C GLU A 123 22.02 -4.93 2.12
N THR A 124 20.94 -4.89 2.88
CA THR A 124 19.93 -5.97 2.90
C THR A 124 19.16 -6.06 1.58
N ARG A 125 18.87 -4.93 0.93
CA ARG A 125 18.25 -4.94 -0.41
C ARG A 125 19.19 -5.57 -1.44
N LYS A 126 20.47 -5.19 -1.43
CA LYS A 126 21.51 -5.75 -2.32
C LYS A 126 21.70 -7.24 -2.10
N SER A 127 21.68 -7.72 -0.85
CA SER A 127 21.78 -9.17 -0.57
C SER A 127 20.59 -9.96 -1.12
N ARG A 128 19.44 -9.30 -1.33
CA ARG A 128 18.23 -9.85 -1.97
C ARG A 128 18.18 -9.64 -3.49
N GLY A 129 19.27 -9.17 -4.09
CA GLY A 129 19.39 -8.97 -5.54
C GLY A 129 18.90 -7.61 -6.05
N TRP A 130 18.62 -6.64 -5.18
CA TRP A 130 18.35 -5.28 -5.63
C TRP A 130 19.61 -4.63 -6.19
N VAL A 131 19.49 -4.03 -7.36
CA VAL A 131 20.52 -3.23 -8.01
C VAL A 131 19.93 -1.85 -8.25
N TYR A 132 20.58 -0.83 -7.70
CA TYR A 132 20.16 0.56 -7.91
C TYR A 132 20.12 0.89 -9.40
N THR A 133 18.97 1.37 -9.85
CA THR A 133 18.70 1.74 -11.24
C THR A 133 18.33 3.23 -11.31
N PRO A 134 19.21 4.10 -11.83
CA PRO A 134 18.92 5.51 -12.03
C PRO A 134 17.67 5.71 -12.90
N GLY A 135 16.84 6.70 -12.56
CA GLY A 135 15.55 6.95 -13.19
C GLY A 135 14.40 6.05 -12.72
N ILE A 136 14.67 5.04 -11.88
CA ILE A 136 13.64 4.18 -11.25
C ILE A 136 13.69 4.37 -9.74
N ASP A 137 14.82 4.04 -9.11
CA ASP A 137 14.97 4.04 -7.65
C ASP A 137 15.07 5.45 -7.06
N ASP A 138 15.40 6.46 -7.86
CA ASP A 138 15.39 7.90 -7.51
C ASP A 138 14.13 8.63 -8.01
N ALA A 139 13.22 7.91 -8.67
CA ALA A 139 11.99 8.50 -9.16
C ALA A 139 11.03 8.77 -7.99
N THR A 140 10.16 9.78 -8.14
CA THR A 140 9.12 10.13 -7.15
C THR A 140 8.23 8.94 -6.80
N THR A 141 8.06 7.97 -7.71
CA THR A 141 7.32 6.74 -7.43
C THR A 141 7.93 5.90 -6.32
N GLU A 142 9.24 5.91 -6.13
CA GLU A 142 9.94 5.13 -5.10
C GLU A 142 10.33 6.01 -3.89
N CYS A 143 10.69 7.28 -4.09
CA CYS A 143 11.18 8.17 -3.03
C CYS A 143 10.14 9.17 -2.49
N GLY A 144 8.90 9.17 -2.99
CA GLY A 144 7.90 10.21 -2.70
C GLY A 144 7.44 10.32 -1.24
N LEU A 145 7.93 9.46 -0.34
CA LEU A 145 7.67 9.46 1.09
C LEU A 145 8.95 9.42 1.95
N ASP A 146 10.14 9.60 1.35
CA ASP A 146 11.41 9.46 2.07
C ASP A 146 11.62 10.56 3.12
N ASN A 147 11.02 11.73 2.92
CA ASN A 147 11.06 12.85 3.87
C ASN A 147 9.93 12.83 4.90
N TYR A 148 8.96 11.92 4.79
CA TYR A 148 7.86 11.82 5.73
C TYR A 148 8.32 11.13 7.02
N THR A 149 8.09 11.76 8.17
CA THR A 149 8.63 11.30 9.48
C THR A 149 7.57 10.91 10.50
N GLU A 150 6.29 11.24 10.26
CA GLU A 150 5.17 10.98 11.18
C GLU A 150 4.61 9.55 11.04
N TRP A 151 5.49 8.55 11.05
CA TRP A 151 5.07 7.14 10.98
C TRP A 151 4.65 6.63 12.36
N ASN A 152 3.47 6.01 12.47
CA ASN A 152 3.07 5.32 13.70
C ASN A 152 3.87 4.05 13.95
N ILE A 153 4.22 3.31 12.90
CA ILE A 153 4.97 2.05 12.99
C ILE A 153 6.08 2.06 11.94
N ASP A 154 7.32 1.82 12.37
CA ASP A 154 8.50 1.64 11.52
C ASP A 154 8.99 0.19 11.65
N ILE A 155 8.92 -0.56 10.56
CA ILE A 155 9.34 -1.96 10.47
C ILE A 155 10.67 -2.01 9.73
N ARG A 156 11.74 -2.36 10.46
CA ARG A 156 13.08 -2.57 9.91
C ARG A 156 13.22 -4.01 9.44
N ASN A 157 13.09 -4.22 8.14
CA ASN A 157 13.19 -5.52 7.48
C ASN A 157 14.65 -5.92 7.21
N GLU A 158 15.45 -5.99 8.28
CA GLU A 158 16.86 -6.39 8.26
C GLU A 158 16.98 -7.87 8.63
N ASN A 159 17.21 -8.74 7.63
CA ASN A 159 17.44 -10.18 7.85
C ASN A 159 16.42 -10.86 8.79
N LEU A 160 15.15 -10.43 8.74
CA LEU A 160 14.09 -10.91 9.61
C LEU A 160 13.88 -12.42 9.47
N THR A 161 13.75 -13.09 10.60
CA THR A 161 13.24 -14.45 10.65
C THR A 161 11.72 -14.46 10.48
N GLU A 162 11.14 -15.65 10.23
CA GLU A 162 9.67 -15.80 10.20
C GLU A 162 9.03 -15.33 11.52
N GLU A 163 9.69 -15.57 12.66
CA GLU A 163 9.20 -15.15 13.97
C GLU A 163 9.20 -13.61 14.11
N ASP A 164 10.24 -12.94 13.61
CA ASP A 164 10.30 -11.47 13.63
C ASP A 164 9.18 -10.85 12.78
N VAL A 165 8.92 -11.42 11.59
CA VAL A 165 7.82 -10.99 10.72
C VAL A 165 6.48 -11.16 11.43
N ILE A 166 6.26 -12.29 12.10
CA ILE A 166 5.03 -12.54 12.87
C ILE A 166 4.88 -11.51 13.99
N ILE A 167 5.95 -11.18 14.72
CA ILE A 167 5.93 -10.15 15.77
C ILE A 167 5.56 -8.79 15.18
N CYS A 168 6.17 -8.37 14.08
CA CYS A 168 5.84 -7.12 13.41
C CYS A 168 4.38 -7.07 12.96
N LEU A 169 3.87 -8.15 12.37
CA LEU A 169 2.47 -8.24 11.96
C LEU A 169 1.54 -8.21 13.17
N GLN A 170 1.88 -8.88 14.28
CA GLN A 170 1.08 -8.85 15.51
C GLN A 170 0.92 -7.44 16.07
N THR A 171 1.96 -6.59 15.97
CA THR A 171 1.89 -5.17 16.36
C THR A 171 0.81 -4.44 15.55
N VAL A 172 0.79 -4.62 14.23
CA VAL A 172 -0.22 -4.01 13.35
C VAL A 172 -1.61 -4.56 13.67
N MET A 173 -1.74 -5.88 13.85
CA MET A 173 -3.03 -6.51 14.16
C MET A 173 -3.61 -6.04 15.50
N ASN A 174 -2.78 -5.91 16.54
CA ASN A 174 -3.21 -5.41 17.84
C ASN A 174 -3.72 -3.96 17.74
N ALA A 175 -3.04 -3.11 16.96
CA ALA A 175 -3.47 -1.73 16.74
C ALA A 175 -4.84 -1.65 16.06
N ILE A 176 -5.10 -2.53 15.07
CA ILE A 176 -6.40 -2.64 14.41
C ILE A 176 -7.47 -3.13 15.41
N GLU A 177 -7.20 -4.19 16.17
CA GLU A 177 -8.13 -4.72 17.17
C GLU A 177 -8.50 -3.68 18.23
N GLU A 178 -7.52 -2.91 18.71
CA GLU A 178 -7.75 -1.84 19.67
C GLU A 178 -8.62 -0.74 19.07
N ALA A 179 -8.30 -0.28 17.86
CA ALA A 179 -9.09 0.71 17.16
C ALA A 179 -10.55 0.26 17.02
N LEU A 180 -10.80 -0.97 16.56
CA LEU A 180 -12.16 -1.51 16.39
C LEU A 180 -12.96 -1.62 17.69
N LYS A 181 -12.30 -1.74 18.86
CA LYS A 181 -12.99 -1.69 20.17
C LYS A 181 -13.43 -0.28 20.54
N THR A 182 -12.68 0.74 20.12
CA THR A 182 -12.92 2.14 20.46
C THR A 182 -13.93 2.85 19.56
N THR A 183 -14.22 2.30 18.37
CA THR A 183 -15.14 2.91 17.39
C THR A 183 -16.63 2.58 17.64
N LYS A 184 -17.04 2.36 18.89
CA LYS A 184 -18.45 2.12 19.27
C LYS A 184 -19.16 3.37 19.74
#